data_AF-A0A099BX95-F1
#
_entry.id   AF-A0A099BX95-F1
#
_cell.length_a   1.000
_cell.length_b   1.000
_cell.length_c   1.000
_cell.angle_alpha   90.00
_cell.angle_beta   90.00
_cell.angle_gamma   90.00
#
_symmetry.space_group_name_H-M   'P 1'
#
loop_
_entity.id
_entity.type
_entity.pdbx_description
1 polymer ?
#
loop_
_entity_poly.entity_id
_entity_poly.type
_entity_poly.pdbx_seq_one_letter_code
_entity_poly.pdbx_strand_id
1 'polypeptide(L)'
;MKQSVNYKDLKTKVGVDDIAYYLGYRLDRSAGVGRYIEMVLSDSTGHQDKLIIKNPKEKAAQTYFRRNGARGGDVVSLIRENLSSFHESGRNEWEIIGKVMAHFANEPIPDYGDSQYLAKAGYTGNTVFDPKRYETKDVNGAPSEVMAFFAQRGINEETVIVFAPFIKQIRDNSHTTYKQFNIGFPYTEAGKDKVVGYEIRGFGSFKSKAAGTNSTTGAWIADLSQGGEPTDIRHVYFAESAYDIMAFYQLNHLRLDSTHSAFVSLGGTFSDSQIKGIMTHYPEAKAMDCFDNDLAGRIYGIRMAALLEGIRLNVHKEEDKVKITVGDKNFGIPNEQLSIRELRKHIHIRYNTGEWKAAANYKDWNDQLMGKQMEVVAVENKFARNRNLADRREKGVAL
;
A
#
# COMPACT_ATOMS: atom_id res chain seq x y z
N MET A 1 -23.39 14.22 -7.33
CA MET A 1 -24.18 14.11 -6.07
C MET A 1 -23.37 13.28 -5.09
N LYS A 2 -23.17 13.72 -3.84
CA LYS A 2 -22.54 12.92 -2.78
C LYS A 2 -23.46 11.74 -2.46
N GLN A 3 -23.10 10.52 -2.85
CA GLN A 3 -23.73 9.33 -2.25
C GLN A 3 -23.05 9.08 -0.91
N SER A 4 -23.60 9.66 0.17
CA SER A 4 -23.29 9.17 1.51
C SER A 4 -23.99 7.83 1.69
N VAL A 5 -23.30 6.82 2.23
CA VAL A 5 -23.89 5.52 2.60
C VAL A 5 -25.14 5.76 3.45
N ASN A 6 -26.31 5.46 2.91
CA ASN A 6 -27.53 5.47 3.71
C ASN A 6 -27.76 4.07 4.28
N TYR A 7 -27.19 3.81 5.46
CA TYR A 7 -27.38 2.54 6.17
C TYR A 7 -28.84 2.21 6.41
N LYS A 8 -29.72 3.21 6.45
CA LYS A 8 -31.17 3.01 6.59
C LYS A 8 -31.73 2.28 5.37
N ASP A 9 -31.26 2.60 4.16
CA ASP A 9 -31.74 2.00 2.91
C ASP A 9 -31.20 0.57 2.76
N LEU A 10 -29.92 0.36 3.07
CA LEU A 10 -29.33 -0.99 3.04
C LEU A 10 -29.99 -1.95 4.05
N LYS A 11 -30.39 -1.45 5.24
CA LYS A 11 -31.16 -2.23 6.22
C LYS A 11 -32.54 -2.65 5.72
N THR A 12 -33.12 -1.98 4.72
CA THR A 12 -34.38 -2.44 4.11
C THR A 12 -34.20 -3.67 3.22
N LYS A 13 -32.97 -3.95 2.78
CA LYS A 13 -32.63 -5.01 1.83
C LYS A 13 -31.93 -6.19 2.48
N VAL A 14 -31.13 -5.93 3.52
CA VAL A 14 -30.33 -6.97 4.20
C VAL A 14 -30.76 -7.11 5.66
N GLY A 15 -31.11 -8.33 6.03
CA GLY A 15 -31.57 -8.70 7.35
C GLY A 15 -30.56 -9.50 8.16
N VAL A 16 -30.89 -9.70 9.42
CA VAL A 16 -30.14 -10.53 10.37
C VAL A 16 -30.09 -11.99 9.91
N ASP A 17 -31.18 -12.48 9.34
CA ASP A 17 -31.31 -13.83 8.79
C ASP A 17 -30.35 -14.10 7.62
N ASP A 18 -30.22 -13.16 6.67
CA ASP A 18 -29.32 -13.27 5.52
C ASP A 18 -27.86 -13.44 5.97
N ILE A 19 -27.47 -12.61 6.94
CA ILE A 19 -26.13 -12.67 7.55
C ILE A 19 -25.96 -13.95 8.37
N ALA A 20 -26.96 -14.37 9.15
CA ALA A 20 -26.89 -15.60 9.92
C ALA A 20 -26.74 -16.83 9.01
N TYR A 21 -27.42 -16.89 7.86
CA TYR A 21 -27.23 -17.97 6.88
C TYR A 21 -25.80 -18.04 6.34
N TYR A 22 -25.21 -16.89 6.04
CA TYR A 22 -23.83 -16.82 5.57
C TYR A 22 -22.84 -17.28 6.63
N LEU A 23 -23.05 -16.89 7.89
CA LEU A 23 -22.25 -17.33 9.04
C LEU A 23 -22.44 -18.82 9.39
N GLY A 24 -23.28 -19.54 8.64
CA GLY A 24 -23.48 -20.98 8.80
C GLY A 24 -24.66 -21.38 9.68
N TYR A 25 -25.40 -20.42 10.27
CA TYR A 25 -26.60 -20.73 11.03
C TYR A 25 -27.68 -21.31 10.11
N ARG A 26 -28.50 -22.20 10.65
CA ARG A 26 -29.65 -22.80 9.96
C ARG A 26 -30.89 -22.74 10.83
N LEU A 27 -32.06 -22.65 10.19
CA LEU A 27 -33.33 -22.60 10.89
C LEU A 27 -33.56 -23.87 11.73
N ASP A 28 -33.85 -23.71 13.02
CA ASP A 28 -34.30 -24.79 13.89
C ASP A 28 -35.79 -25.08 13.62
N ARG A 29 -36.04 -26.14 12.85
CA ARG A 29 -37.40 -26.55 12.48
C ARG A 29 -38.18 -27.13 13.66
N SER A 30 -37.52 -27.47 14.77
CA SER A 30 -38.16 -28.01 15.98
C SER A 30 -38.76 -26.92 16.88
N ALA A 31 -38.27 -25.67 16.77
CA ALA A 31 -38.68 -24.55 17.62
C ALA A 31 -40.02 -23.89 17.20
N GLY A 32 -40.61 -24.31 16.08
CA GLY A 32 -41.82 -23.70 15.50
C GLY A 32 -41.55 -22.34 14.85
N VAL A 33 -42.42 -21.92 13.92
CA VAL A 33 -42.31 -20.61 13.23
C VAL A 33 -43.46 -19.73 13.69
N GLY A 34 -43.15 -18.59 14.33
CA GLY A 34 -44.15 -17.68 14.90
C GLY A 34 -43.71 -16.21 14.84
N ARG A 35 -43.85 -15.48 15.96
CA ARG A 35 -43.37 -14.08 16.08
C ARG A 35 -41.84 -13.96 15.97
N TYR A 36 -41.15 -15.07 16.18
CA TYR A 36 -39.71 -15.22 16.08
C TYR A 36 -39.37 -16.46 15.25
N ILE A 37 -38.16 -16.48 14.71
CA ILE A 37 -37.51 -17.69 14.19
C ILE A 37 -36.25 -17.96 15.01
N GLU A 38 -35.90 -19.24 15.20
CA GLU A 38 -34.68 -19.65 15.90
C GLU A 38 -33.70 -20.23 14.88
N MET A 39 -32.48 -19.71 14.84
CA MET A 39 -31.41 -20.21 13.98
C MET A 39 -30.26 -20.74 14.84
N VAL A 40 -29.76 -21.92 14.50
CA VAL A 40 -28.76 -22.66 15.28
C VAL A 40 -27.49 -22.81 14.47
N LEU A 41 -26.35 -22.59 15.12
CA LEU A 41 -25.02 -22.94 14.65
C LEU A 41 -24.49 -24.04 15.57
N SER A 42 -24.24 -25.23 15.02
CA SER A 42 -23.65 -26.35 15.75
C SER A 42 -22.15 -26.39 15.49
N ASP A 43 -21.34 -26.47 16.54
CA ASP A 43 -19.92 -26.74 16.40
C ASP A 43 -19.60 -28.24 16.54
N SER A 44 -18.37 -28.62 16.17
CA SER A 44 -17.87 -30.00 16.26
C SER A 44 -17.67 -30.50 17.70
N THR A 45 -17.88 -29.64 18.71
CA THR A 45 -17.70 -29.95 20.14
C THR A 45 -19.03 -30.14 20.87
N GLY A 46 -20.16 -30.02 20.16
CA GLY A 46 -21.50 -30.19 20.70
C GLY A 46 -22.10 -28.92 21.30
N HIS A 47 -21.41 -27.77 21.18
CA HIS A 47 -21.99 -26.48 21.53
C HIS A 47 -22.96 -26.02 20.45
N GLN A 48 -24.11 -25.49 20.86
CA GLN A 48 -25.12 -24.93 19.97
C GLN A 48 -25.32 -23.46 20.31
N ASP A 49 -24.86 -22.58 19.43
CA ASP A 49 -25.21 -21.17 19.50
C ASP A 49 -26.56 -20.94 18.83
N LYS A 50 -27.42 -20.14 19.47
CA LYS A 50 -28.81 -19.91 19.04
C LYS A 50 -29.10 -18.42 18.90
N LEU A 51 -29.51 -18.02 17.71
CA LEU A 51 -30.03 -16.68 17.41
C LEU A 51 -31.55 -16.73 17.33
N ILE A 52 -32.22 -15.93 18.17
CA ILE A 52 -33.67 -15.72 18.05
C ILE A 52 -33.89 -14.42 17.29
N ILE A 53 -34.41 -14.54 16.06
CA ILE A 53 -34.64 -13.41 15.17
C ILE A 53 -36.10 -12.99 15.23
N LYS A 54 -36.34 -11.70 15.49
CA LYS A 54 -37.65 -11.05 15.48
C LYS A 54 -37.94 -10.42 14.13
N ASN A 55 -39.23 -10.33 13.77
CA ASN A 55 -39.71 -9.71 12.53
C ASN A 55 -39.09 -10.34 11.25
N PRO A 56 -39.08 -11.68 11.11
CA PRO A 56 -38.38 -12.36 10.02
C PRO A 56 -38.85 -11.94 8.61
N LYS A 57 -40.06 -11.37 8.49
CA LYS A 57 -40.62 -10.90 7.20
C LYS A 57 -40.29 -9.44 6.85
N GLU A 58 -39.66 -8.69 7.76
CA GLU A 58 -39.39 -7.26 7.57
C GLU A 58 -37.93 -6.93 7.91
N LYS A 59 -37.05 -6.97 6.91
CA LYS A 59 -35.59 -6.83 7.03
C LYS A 59 -35.17 -5.59 7.84
N ALA A 60 -35.79 -4.44 7.58
CA ALA A 60 -35.48 -3.17 8.26
C ALA A 60 -35.76 -3.19 9.77
N ALA A 61 -36.72 -4.02 10.20
CA ALA A 61 -37.13 -4.16 11.59
C ALA A 61 -36.57 -5.42 12.25
N GLN A 62 -35.74 -6.20 11.55
CA GLN A 62 -35.16 -7.42 12.09
C GLN A 62 -34.12 -7.12 13.17
N THR A 63 -34.27 -7.82 14.30
CA THR A 63 -33.32 -7.84 15.40
C THR A 63 -33.12 -9.27 15.88
N TYR A 64 -31.98 -9.56 16.50
CA TYR A 64 -31.74 -10.81 17.21
C TYR A 64 -31.47 -10.59 18.69
N PHE A 65 -31.68 -11.66 19.45
CA PHE A 65 -31.19 -11.81 20.81
C PHE A 65 -30.82 -13.28 21.05
N ARG A 66 -30.05 -13.54 22.10
CA ARG A 66 -29.64 -14.90 22.51
C ARG A 66 -30.30 -15.25 23.84
N ARG A 67 -30.70 -16.53 24.03
CA ARG A 67 -31.36 -16.97 25.29
C ARG A 67 -30.43 -16.94 26.50
N ASN A 68 -29.12 -17.00 26.28
CA ASN A 68 -28.10 -17.00 27.33
C ASN A 68 -27.84 -15.60 27.94
N GLY A 69 -28.61 -14.58 27.56
CA GLY A 69 -28.46 -13.22 28.06
C GLY A 69 -27.34 -12.40 27.41
N ALA A 70 -26.64 -12.96 26.40
CA ALA A 70 -25.67 -12.20 25.61
C ALA A 70 -26.37 -11.07 24.82
N ARG A 71 -25.63 -9.98 24.56
CA ARG A 71 -26.16 -8.80 23.88
C ARG A 71 -26.73 -9.18 22.51
N GLY A 72 -27.96 -8.73 22.25
CA GLY A 72 -28.59 -8.77 20.95
C GLY A 72 -28.43 -7.46 20.19
N GLY A 73 -28.92 -7.41 18.95
CA GLY A 73 -28.82 -6.22 18.11
C GLY A 73 -29.55 -6.37 16.78
N ASP A 74 -29.21 -5.50 15.84
CA ASP A 74 -29.68 -5.56 14.46
C ASP A 74 -28.62 -6.19 13.55
N VAL A 75 -28.86 -6.18 12.24
CA VAL A 75 -27.92 -6.72 11.24
C VAL A 75 -26.52 -6.10 11.33
N VAL A 76 -26.41 -4.81 11.69
CA VAL A 76 -25.10 -4.13 11.83
C VAL A 76 -24.36 -4.68 13.04
N SER A 77 -25.05 -4.92 14.15
CA SER A 77 -24.45 -5.56 15.33
C SER A 77 -23.94 -6.95 15.02
N LEU A 78 -24.71 -7.77 14.29
CA LEU A 78 -24.31 -9.14 13.96
C LEU A 78 -23.07 -9.17 13.04
N ILE A 79 -23.01 -8.28 12.04
CA ILE A 79 -21.83 -8.15 11.17
C ILE A 79 -20.63 -7.68 12.00
N ARG A 80 -20.81 -6.69 12.89
CA ARG A 80 -19.74 -6.18 13.75
C ARG A 80 -19.15 -7.26 14.66
N GLU A 81 -19.99 -8.12 15.23
CA GLU A 81 -19.56 -9.25 16.07
C GLU A 81 -18.73 -10.28 15.30
N ASN A 82 -18.93 -10.39 13.98
CA ASN A 82 -18.35 -11.44 13.14
C ASN A 82 -17.50 -10.88 11.98
N LEU A 83 -16.89 -9.70 12.15
CA LEU A 83 -16.14 -9.03 11.07
C LEU A 83 -15.10 -9.93 10.40
N SER A 84 -14.41 -10.75 11.19
CA SER A 84 -13.39 -11.70 10.71
C SER A 84 -13.94 -12.83 9.83
N SER A 85 -15.25 -13.05 9.82
CA SER A 85 -15.91 -14.10 9.01
C SER A 85 -16.24 -13.62 7.58
N PHE A 86 -16.07 -12.33 7.29
CA PHE A 86 -16.33 -11.75 5.97
C PHE A 86 -15.01 -11.49 5.23
N HIS A 87 -15.02 -11.63 3.91
CA HIS A 87 -13.84 -11.40 3.06
C HIS A 87 -13.58 -9.91 2.74
N GLU A 88 -14.41 -9.01 3.25
CA GLU A 88 -14.34 -7.58 2.99
C GLU A 88 -13.29 -6.88 3.87
N SER A 89 -12.57 -5.92 3.30
CA SER A 89 -11.57 -5.11 4.00
C SER A 89 -11.87 -3.62 3.86
N GLY A 90 -11.44 -2.79 4.82
CA GLY A 90 -11.75 -1.36 4.83
C GLY A 90 -10.90 -0.60 5.84
N ARG A 91 -10.87 0.73 5.71
CA ARG A 91 -10.03 1.61 6.56
C ARG A 91 -10.50 1.64 8.02
N ASN A 92 -11.77 1.33 8.25
CA ASN A 92 -12.38 1.24 9.57
C ASN A 92 -13.54 0.24 9.54
N GLU A 93 -14.00 -0.16 10.72
CA GLU A 93 -15.09 -1.13 10.89
C GLU A 93 -16.37 -0.73 10.15
N TRP A 94 -16.73 0.55 10.12
CA TRP A 94 -17.93 1.03 9.43
C TRP A 94 -17.83 0.88 7.91
N GLU A 95 -16.65 1.08 7.33
CA GLU A 95 -16.42 0.82 5.91
C GLU A 95 -16.62 -0.66 5.58
N ILE A 96 -16.07 -1.56 6.40
CA ILE A 96 -16.23 -3.01 6.22
C ILE A 96 -17.71 -3.40 6.34
N ILE A 97 -18.41 -2.92 7.37
CA ILE A 97 -19.85 -3.17 7.57
C ILE A 97 -20.65 -2.70 6.35
N GLY A 98 -20.37 -1.51 5.82
CA GLY A 98 -21.05 -0.99 4.65
C GLY A 98 -20.79 -1.81 3.38
N LYS A 99 -19.57 -2.31 3.17
CA LYS A 99 -19.23 -3.22 2.05
C LYS A 99 -19.97 -4.55 2.15
N VAL A 100 -19.97 -5.17 3.34
CA VAL A 100 -20.73 -6.39 3.60
C VAL A 100 -22.21 -6.18 3.33
N MET A 101 -22.80 -5.10 3.86
CA MET A 101 -24.21 -4.79 3.60
C MET A 101 -24.53 -4.51 2.12
N ALA A 102 -23.65 -3.83 1.39
CA ALA A 102 -23.85 -3.57 -0.04
C ALA A 102 -23.75 -4.86 -0.88
N HIS A 103 -22.79 -5.74 -0.56
CA HIS A 103 -22.64 -7.04 -1.21
C HIS A 103 -23.91 -7.89 -1.07
N PHE A 104 -24.47 -8.00 0.14
CA PHE A 104 -25.71 -8.73 0.39
C PHE A 104 -26.95 -8.06 -0.21
N ALA A 105 -26.94 -6.73 -0.35
CA ALA A 105 -28.02 -6.00 -1.01
C ALA A 105 -27.96 -6.09 -2.55
N ASN A 106 -26.92 -6.72 -3.12
CA ASN A 106 -26.57 -6.66 -4.54
C ASN A 106 -26.50 -5.20 -5.05
N GLU A 107 -26.06 -4.29 -4.19
CA GLU A 107 -25.89 -2.88 -4.49
C GLU A 107 -24.43 -2.60 -4.85
N PRO A 108 -24.16 -1.59 -5.69
CA PRO A 108 -22.81 -1.10 -5.91
C PRO A 108 -22.16 -0.79 -4.56
N ILE A 109 -20.92 -1.24 -4.37
CA ILE A 109 -20.15 -0.93 -3.18
C ILE A 109 -20.08 0.59 -3.02
N PRO A 110 -20.47 1.14 -1.86
CA PRO A 110 -20.52 2.57 -1.69
C PRO A 110 -19.17 3.23 -1.91
N ASP A 111 -19.18 4.37 -2.58
CA ASP A 111 -17.97 5.18 -2.74
C ASP A 111 -17.66 5.92 -1.42
N TYR A 112 -16.60 5.51 -0.74
CA TYR A 112 -16.15 6.10 0.53
C TYR A 112 -15.29 7.37 0.34
N GLY A 113 -15.36 8.00 -0.84
CA GLY A 113 -14.63 9.21 -1.20
C GLY A 113 -13.40 8.95 -2.07
N ASP A 114 -13.15 7.71 -2.45
CA ASP A 114 -12.05 7.33 -3.33
C ASP A 114 -12.35 7.80 -4.76
N SER A 115 -13.62 7.81 -5.20
CA SER A 115 -13.98 8.32 -6.52
C SER A 115 -13.81 9.85 -6.64
N GLN A 116 -13.95 10.61 -5.55
CA GLN A 116 -13.63 12.04 -5.54
C GLN A 116 -12.13 12.32 -5.56
N TYR A 117 -11.33 11.47 -4.91
CA TYR A 117 -9.87 11.52 -5.06
C TYR A 117 -9.45 11.16 -6.49
N LEU A 118 -10.01 10.08 -7.05
CA LEU A 118 -9.79 9.65 -8.43
C LEU A 118 -10.18 10.75 -9.43
N ALA A 119 -11.36 11.37 -9.28
CA ALA A 119 -11.79 12.47 -10.14
C ALA A 119 -10.92 13.73 -9.99
N LYS A 120 -10.51 14.11 -8.77
CA LYS A 120 -9.58 15.23 -8.52
C LYS A 120 -8.17 14.94 -9.04
N ALA A 121 -7.75 13.67 -9.04
CA ALA A 121 -6.53 13.20 -9.66
C ALA A 121 -6.63 13.06 -11.19
N GLY A 122 -7.79 13.37 -11.78
CA GLY A 122 -8.02 13.31 -13.23
C GLY A 122 -8.21 11.89 -13.78
N TYR A 123 -8.57 10.92 -12.94
CA TYR A 123 -8.82 9.55 -13.32
C TYR A 123 -10.20 9.41 -14.01
N THR A 124 -10.19 9.32 -15.34
CA THR A 124 -11.39 9.10 -16.19
C THR A 124 -11.44 7.70 -16.81
N GLY A 125 -10.58 6.79 -16.36
CA GLY A 125 -10.37 5.45 -16.93
C GLY A 125 -8.88 5.17 -17.16
N ASN A 126 -8.58 4.18 -18.01
CA ASN A 126 -7.22 3.79 -18.43
C ASN A 126 -6.58 4.91 -19.28
N THR A 127 -6.22 6.00 -18.60
CA THR A 127 -5.62 7.19 -19.21
C THR A 127 -4.16 6.88 -19.46
N VAL A 128 -3.75 6.91 -20.73
CA VAL A 128 -2.34 6.80 -21.10
C VAL A 128 -1.66 8.12 -20.75
N PHE A 129 -0.44 8.04 -20.19
CA PHE A 129 0.37 9.23 -19.91
C PHE A 129 0.49 10.12 -21.15
N ASP A 130 0.10 11.39 -21.01
CA ASP A 130 0.26 12.41 -22.05
C ASP A 130 1.36 13.40 -21.62
N PRO A 131 2.54 13.38 -22.28
CA PRO A 131 3.61 14.32 -21.96
C PRO A 131 3.22 15.78 -22.24
N LYS A 132 2.29 16.06 -23.17
CA LYS A 132 1.91 17.44 -23.52
C LYS A 132 1.15 18.15 -22.42
N ARG A 133 0.57 17.39 -21.47
CA ARG A 133 -0.06 17.94 -20.26
C ARG A 133 0.96 18.60 -19.33
N TYR A 134 2.22 18.19 -19.40
CA TYR A 134 3.25 18.59 -18.45
C TYR A 134 4.28 19.51 -19.11
N GLU A 135 4.57 20.61 -18.44
CA GLU A 135 5.75 21.41 -18.74
C GLU A 135 6.92 20.91 -17.90
N THR A 136 8.09 20.76 -18.52
CA THR A 136 9.29 20.25 -17.84
C THR A 136 10.50 21.13 -18.10
N LYS A 137 11.42 21.16 -17.13
CA LYS A 137 12.73 21.82 -17.25
C LYS A 137 13.82 20.90 -16.69
N ASP A 138 15.00 20.97 -17.28
CA ASP A 138 16.15 20.19 -16.85
C ASP A 138 16.76 20.79 -15.59
N VAL A 139 17.18 19.92 -14.67
CA VAL A 139 17.85 20.33 -13.42
C VAL A 139 19.37 20.42 -13.60
N ASN A 140 19.95 19.69 -14.55
CA ASN A 140 21.39 19.50 -14.70
C ASN A 140 22.21 20.81 -14.78
N GLY A 141 21.63 21.90 -15.29
CA GLY A 141 22.30 23.20 -15.39
C GLY A 141 22.22 24.09 -14.14
N ALA A 142 21.32 23.80 -13.20
CA ALA A 142 21.13 24.60 -11.98
C ALA A 142 20.58 23.77 -10.79
N PRO A 143 21.32 22.77 -10.27
CA PRO A 143 20.88 21.95 -9.13
C PRO A 143 20.57 22.77 -7.86
N SER A 144 21.29 23.86 -7.64
CA SER A 144 21.08 24.79 -6.52
C SER A 144 19.66 25.38 -6.47
N GLU A 145 19.02 25.61 -7.63
CA GLU A 145 17.68 26.19 -7.72
C GLU A 145 16.59 25.25 -7.21
N VAL A 146 16.85 23.94 -7.19
CA VAL A 146 15.89 22.93 -6.72
C VAL A 146 16.18 22.42 -5.32
N MET A 147 17.24 22.90 -4.67
CA MET A 147 17.67 22.39 -3.36
C MET A 147 16.61 22.51 -2.28
N ALA A 148 15.69 23.47 -2.38
CA ALA A 148 14.59 23.62 -1.42
C ALA A 148 13.68 22.37 -1.33
N PHE A 149 13.60 21.56 -2.39
CA PHE A 149 12.84 20.30 -2.40
C PHE A 149 13.57 19.14 -1.72
N PHE A 150 14.91 19.19 -1.69
CA PHE A 150 15.79 18.11 -1.22
C PHE A 150 16.31 18.35 0.20
N ALA A 151 16.62 19.60 0.54
CA ALA A 151 17.18 19.98 1.85
C ALA A 151 16.24 19.62 3.01
N GLN A 152 14.92 19.71 2.80
CA GLN A 152 13.90 19.28 3.78
C GLN A 152 13.97 17.79 4.13
N ARG A 153 14.66 17.01 3.28
CA ARG A 153 14.87 15.58 3.40
C ARG A 153 16.32 15.21 3.72
N GLY A 154 17.16 16.19 4.03
CA GLY A 154 18.58 15.99 4.34
C GLY A 154 19.46 15.64 3.12
N ILE A 155 18.90 15.63 1.91
CA ILE A 155 19.66 15.36 0.69
C ILE A 155 20.44 16.62 0.32
N ASN A 156 21.76 16.48 0.19
CA ASN A 156 22.69 17.57 -0.08
C ASN A 156 22.86 17.85 -1.58
N GLU A 157 23.45 19.00 -1.90
CA GLU A 157 23.61 19.44 -3.29
C GLU A 157 24.51 18.52 -4.11
N GLU A 158 25.58 17.98 -3.51
CA GLU A 158 26.47 17.01 -4.17
C GLU A 158 25.70 15.78 -4.67
N THR A 159 24.78 15.25 -3.85
CA THR A 159 23.93 14.14 -4.26
C THR A 159 22.95 14.57 -5.35
N VAL A 160 22.35 15.76 -5.23
CA VAL A 160 21.44 16.27 -6.27
C VAL A 160 22.18 16.46 -7.60
N ILE A 161 23.43 16.94 -7.61
CA ILE A 161 24.27 17.07 -8.80
C ILE A 161 24.43 15.71 -9.50
N VAL A 162 24.75 14.64 -8.75
CA VAL A 162 24.90 13.28 -9.30
C VAL A 162 23.63 12.82 -10.01
N PHE A 163 22.46 13.07 -9.43
CA PHE A 163 21.18 12.63 -9.98
C PHE A 163 20.51 13.65 -10.90
N ALA A 164 21.06 14.86 -11.06
CA ALA A 164 20.45 15.95 -11.81
C ALA A 164 20.10 15.60 -13.27
N PRO A 165 20.90 14.79 -14.01
CA PRO A 165 20.53 14.33 -15.34
C PRO A 165 19.21 13.54 -15.38
N PHE A 166 18.86 12.89 -14.27
CA PHE A 166 17.68 12.02 -14.13
C PHE A 166 16.50 12.73 -13.46
N ILE A 167 16.60 14.02 -13.16
CA ILE A 167 15.57 14.78 -12.45
C ILE A 167 15.08 15.91 -13.35
N LYS A 168 13.76 16.16 -13.34
CA LYS A 168 13.14 17.31 -14.01
C LYS A 168 12.43 18.19 -12.99
N GLN A 169 12.38 19.49 -13.24
CA GLN A 169 11.27 20.27 -12.73
C GLN A 169 10.03 19.94 -13.58
N ILE A 170 8.87 19.78 -12.96
CA ILE A 170 7.62 19.44 -13.64
C ILE A 170 6.44 20.28 -13.15
N ARG A 171 5.61 20.73 -14.09
CA ARG A 171 4.35 21.43 -13.81
C ARG A 171 3.22 20.79 -14.61
N ASP A 172 2.09 20.53 -13.94
CA ASP A 172 0.87 20.04 -14.57
C ASP A 172 0.03 21.21 -15.08
N ASN A 173 -0.08 21.38 -16.40
CA ASN A 173 -0.80 22.51 -17.00
C ASN A 173 -2.32 22.41 -16.84
N SER A 174 -2.86 21.23 -16.48
CA SER A 174 -4.30 21.10 -16.20
C SER A 174 -4.66 21.48 -14.76
N HIS A 175 -3.66 21.70 -13.88
CA HIS A 175 -3.90 22.08 -12.50
C HIS A 175 -4.19 23.59 -12.41
N THR A 176 -5.43 23.95 -12.08
CA THR A 176 -5.87 25.36 -12.12
C THR A 176 -5.41 26.20 -10.93
N THR A 177 -5.09 25.56 -9.80
CA THR A 177 -4.80 26.24 -8.53
C THR A 177 -3.32 26.31 -8.16
N TYR A 178 -2.49 25.37 -8.63
CA TYR A 178 -1.06 25.31 -8.32
C TYR A 178 -0.24 25.45 -9.60
N LYS A 179 0.40 26.61 -9.78
CA LYS A 179 1.11 26.97 -11.03
C LYS A 179 2.64 26.93 -10.92
N GLN A 180 3.17 26.51 -9.78
CA GLN A 180 4.61 26.37 -9.55
C GLN A 180 5.12 25.02 -10.05
N PHE A 181 6.44 24.94 -10.25
CA PHE A 181 7.11 23.70 -10.56
C PHE A 181 7.27 22.84 -9.31
N ASN A 182 7.04 21.54 -9.47
CA ASN A 182 7.44 20.49 -8.55
C ASN A 182 8.71 19.82 -9.09
N ILE A 183 9.24 18.85 -8.35
CA ILE A 183 10.26 17.92 -8.82
C ILE A 183 9.61 16.65 -9.35
N GLY A 184 10.03 16.26 -10.54
CA GLY A 184 9.59 15.07 -11.25
C GLY A 184 10.75 14.11 -11.43
N PHE A 185 10.51 12.85 -11.08
CA PHE A 185 11.36 11.71 -11.35
C PHE A 185 10.75 10.95 -12.53
N PRO A 186 11.26 11.13 -13.76
CA PRO A 186 10.70 10.57 -14.98
C PRO A 186 10.71 9.04 -14.93
N TYR A 187 9.59 8.43 -15.28
CA TYR A 187 9.50 6.99 -15.46
C TYR A 187 9.86 6.64 -16.89
N THR A 188 10.78 5.70 -17.07
CA THR A 188 11.11 5.09 -18.36
C THR A 188 11.02 3.57 -18.25
N GLU A 189 10.76 2.91 -19.37
CA GLU A 189 10.99 1.47 -19.44
C GLU A 189 12.50 1.24 -19.59
N ALA A 190 13.03 0.18 -18.97
CA ALA A 190 14.46 -0.11 -19.02
C ALA A 190 14.98 -0.20 -20.47
N GLY A 191 16.10 0.48 -20.74
CA GLY A 191 16.69 0.58 -22.07
C GLY A 191 15.94 1.49 -23.05
N LYS A 192 14.97 2.29 -22.59
CA LYS A 192 14.24 3.24 -23.43
C LYS A 192 14.32 4.64 -22.86
N ASP A 193 14.38 5.64 -23.75
CA ASP A 193 14.45 7.05 -23.35
C ASP A 193 13.07 7.70 -23.21
N LYS A 194 12.03 7.06 -23.75
CA LYS A 194 10.69 7.63 -23.75
C LYS A 194 10.12 7.66 -22.33
N VAL A 195 9.85 8.86 -21.85
CA VAL A 195 9.14 9.07 -20.58
C VAL A 195 7.68 8.58 -20.69
N VAL A 196 7.28 7.74 -19.74
CA VAL A 196 5.96 7.12 -19.63
C VAL A 196 5.23 7.51 -18.33
N GLY A 197 5.72 8.54 -17.63
CA GLY A 197 5.10 9.09 -16.44
C GLY A 197 6.11 9.75 -15.51
N TYR A 198 5.68 10.12 -14.30
CA TYR A 198 6.53 10.73 -13.29
C TYR A 198 6.10 10.31 -11.88
N GLU A 199 7.06 10.02 -11.02
CA GLU A 199 6.91 10.25 -9.57
C GLU A 199 7.14 11.74 -9.30
N ILE A 200 6.26 12.38 -8.53
CA ILE A 200 6.29 13.84 -8.30
C ILE A 200 6.46 14.13 -6.80
N ARG A 201 7.31 15.10 -6.49
CA ARG A 201 7.55 15.67 -5.17
C ARG A 201 7.43 17.18 -5.21
N GLY A 202 6.69 17.74 -4.26
CA GLY A 202 6.52 19.19 -4.12
C GLY A 202 7.03 19.67 -2.78
N PHE A 203 6.78 20.94 -2.48
CA PHE A 203 7.13 21.51 -1.17
C PHE A 203 6.43 20.78 -0.02
N GLY A 204 7.16 20.62 1.10
CA GLY A 204 6.67 19.94 2.29
C GLY A 204 6.52 18.43 2.07
N SER A 205 5.36 17.89 2.42
CA SER A 205 5.06 16.46 2.30
C SER A 205 4.32 16.09 1.00
N PHE A 206 4.22 17.01 0.03
CA PHE A 206 3.50 16.74 -1.22
C PHE A 206 4.18 15.64 -2.04
N LYS A 207 3.42 14.57 -2.30
CA LYS A 207 3.78 13.42 -3.13
C LYS A 207 2.62 13.10 -4.05
N SER A 208 2.91 12.88 -5.33
CA SER A 208 1.93 12.40 -6.30
C SER A 208 2.61 11.59 -7.41
N LYS A 209 1.81 11.08 -8.35
CA LYS A 209 2.27 10.56 -9.64
C LYS A 209 1.58 11.34 -10.75
N ALA A 210 2.25 11.52 -11.89
CA ALA A 210 1.62 12.10 -13.06
C ALA A 210 0.43 11.22 -13.52
N ALA A 211 -0.63 11.85 -13.99
CA ALA A 211 -1.81 11.16 -14.49
C ALA A 211 -1.44 10.25 -15.66
N GLY A 212 -1.94 9.02 -15.63
CA GLY A 212 -1.64 7.99 -16.64
C GLY A 212 -0.24 7.39 -16.59
N THR A 213 0.55 7.67 -15.54
CA THR A 213 1.90 7.09 -15.36
C THR A 213 1.86 5.57 -15.47
N ASN A 214 2.65 5.01 -16.39
CA ASN A 214 2.82 3.58 -16.54
C ASN A 214 3.65 3.01 -15.37
N SER A 215 2.97 2.55 -14.32
CA SER A 215 3.59 1.85 -13.19
C SER A 215 3.65 0.31 -13.38
N THR A 216 3.44 -0.19 -14.61
CA THR A 216 3.52 -1.62 -14.93
C THR A 216 4.89 -2.00 -15.47
N THR A 217 5.50 -1.14 -16.27
CA THR A 217 6.84 -1.39 -16.86
C THR A 217 7.80 -0.23 -16.67
N GLY A 218 7.28 0.98 -16.40
CA GLY A 218 8.08 2.17 -16.15
C GLY A 218 8.53 2.28 -14.69
N ALA A 219 9.75 2.77 -14.49
CA ALA A 219 10.27 3.16 -13.18
C ALA A 219 11.19 4.37 -13.35
N TRP A 220 11.50 5.07 -12.25
CA TRP A 220 12.61 6.03 -12.29
C TRP A 220 13.92 5.25 -12.15
N ILE A 221 14.75 5.29 -13.19
CA ILE A 221 16.01 4.56 -13.27
C ILE A 221 17.13 5.58 -13.45
N ALA A 222 18.04 5.65 -12.49
CA ALA A 222 19.24 6.45 -12.56
C ALA A 222 20.44 5.52 -12.73
N ASP A 223 20.89 5.38 -13.98
CA ASP A 223 22.06 4.60 -14.35
C ASP A 223 23.30 5.50 -14.35
N LEU A 224 24.17 5.33 -13.36
CA LEU A 224 25.32 6.21 -13.17
C LEU A 224 26.56 5.78 -13.99
N SER A 225 26.43 4.78 -14.87
CA SER A 225 27.51 4.32 -15.76
C SER A 225 27.91 5.31 -16.85
N GLN A 226 27.17 6.42 -17.01
CA GLN A 226 27.43 7.47 -18.02
C GLN A 226 27.38 6.94 -19.47
N GLY A 227 26.46 6.01 -19.76
CA GLY A 227 26.29 5.42 -21.09
C GLY A 227 27.17 4.19 -21.33
N GLY A 228 27.58 3.51 -20.25
CA GLY A 228 28.21 2.19 -20.34
C GLY A 228 27.24 1.11 -20.82
N GLU A 229 27.77 -0.06 -21.16
CA GLU A 229 26.95 -1.18 -21.60
C GLU A 229 26.14 -1.74 -20.42
N PRO A 230 24.84 -2.08 -20.60
CA PRO A 230 24.03 -2.64 -19.52
C PRO A 230 24.60 -3.93 -18.90
N THR A 231 25.45 -4.66 -19.62
CA THR A 231 26.15 -5.87 -19.14
C THR A 231 27.27 -5.58 -18.14
N ASP A 232 27.71 -4.33 -18.05
CA ASP A 232 28.75 -3.91 -17.11
C ASP A 232 28.16 -3.58 -15.73
N ILE A 233 26.86 -3.33 -15.65
CA ILE A 233 26.17 -3.09 -14.38
C ILE A 233 26.22 -4.36 -13.53
N ARG A 234 26.75 -4.22 -12.31
CA ARG A 234 26.88 -5.30 -11.33
C ARG A 234 25.84 -5.22 -10.22
N HIS A 235 25.24 -4.06 -9.98
CA HIS A 235 24.23 -3.88 -8.95
C HIS A 235 23.08 -3.00 -9.42
N VAL A 236 21.85 -3.44 -9.13
CA VAL A 236 20.65 -2.60 -9.25
C VAL A 236 20.02 -2.46 -7.87
N TYR A 237 19.99 -1.24 -7.35
CA TYR A 237 19.44 -0.93 -6.03
C TYR A 237 17.99 -0.46 -6.16
N PHE A 238 17.07 -1.17 -5.52
CA PHE A 238 15.63 -0.90 -5.58
C PHE A 238 15.14 -0.27 -4.27
N ALA A 239 14.51 0.90 -4.37
CA ALA A 239 13.77 1.50 -3.26
C ALA A 239 12.33 1.85 -3.65
N GLU A 240 11.52 2.16 -2.65
CA GLU A 240 10.12 2.55 -2.85
C GLU A 240 9.99 3.97 -3.38
N SER A 241 10.99 4.83 -3.20
CA SER A 241 10.91 6.22 -3.62
C SER A 241 12.26 6.80 -4.03
N ALA A 242 12.22 7.82 -4.90
CA ALA A 242 13.43 8.46 -5.38
C ALA A 242 14.24 9.13 -4.25
N TYR A 243 13.55 9.70 -3.26
CA TYR A 243 14.22 10.28 -2.09
C TYR A 243 14.91 9.21 -1.24
N ASP A 244 14.34 8.01 -1.11
CA ASP A 244 14.95 6.94 -0.32
C ASP A 244 16.21 6.41 -1.00
N ILE A 245 16.17 6.19 -2.32
CA ILE A 245 17.35 5.69 -3.03
C ILE A 245 18.46 6.75 -3.16
N MET A 246 18.10 8.04 -3.27
CA MET A 246 19.08 9.13 -3.20
C MET A 246 19.68 9.26 -1.80
N ALA A 247 18.89 9.10 -0.74
CA ALA A 247 19.40 9.11 0.64
C ALA A 247 20.31 7.90 0.91
N PHE A 248 19.95 6.72 0.39
CA PHE A 248 20.80 5.54 0.39
C PHE A 248 22.15 5.83 -0.29
N TYR A 249 22.13 6.42 -1.49
CA TYR A 249 23.34 6.82 -2.19
C TYR A 249 24.17 7.78 -1.34
N GLN A 250 23.59 8.87 -0.85
CA GLN A 250 24.32 9.88 -0.06
C GLN A 250 25.05 9.26 1.15
N LEU A 251 24.39 8.36 1.87
CA LEU A 251 24.96 7.70 3.05
C LEU A 251 26.05 6.67 2.71
N ASN A 252 26.04 6.11 1.51
CA ASN A 252 26.85 4.93 1.18
C ASN A 252 27.79 5.11 -0.03
N HIS A 253 27.74 6.23 -0.75
CA HIS A 253 28.42 6.41 -2.05
C HIS A 253 29.92 6.12 -2.00
N LEU A 254 30.62 6.38 -0.90
CA LEU A 254 32.03 6.05 -0.71
C LEU A 254 32.32 4.52 -0.71
N ARG A 255 31.29 3.71 -0.51
CA ARG A 255 31.33 2.24 -0.50
C ARG A 255 30.68 1.63 -1.74
N LEU A 256 30.11 2.45 -2.62
CA LEU A 256 29.43 2.02 -3.83
C LEU A 256 30.37 2.14 -5.03
N ASP A 257 30.29 1.17 -5.95
CA ASP A 257 30.82 1.31 -7.29
C ASP A 257 29.74 1.95 -8.17
N SER A 258 29.64 3.28 -8.10
CA SER A 258 28.60 4.03 -8.80
C SER A 258 28.64 3.80 -10.31
N THR A 259 29.82 3.62 -10.90
CA THR A 259 29.99 3.41 -12.35
C THR A 259 29.45 2.07 -12.86
N HIS A 260 29.26 1.10 -11.97
CA HIS A 260 28.68 -0.21 -12.30
C HIS A 260 27.35 -0.45 -11.56
N SER A 261 26.63 0.64 -11.23
CA SER A 261 25.40 0.58 -10.45
C SER A 261 24.27 1.39 -11.07
N ALA A 262 23.06 0.85 -10.99
CA ALA A 262 21.82 1.56 -11.26
C ALA A 262 20.98 1.72 -9.99
N PHE A 263 20.31 2.86 -9.85
CA PHE A 263 19.49 3.23 -8.70
C PHE A 263 18.05 3.43 -9.16
N VAL A 264 17.12 2.71 -8.54
CA VAL A 264 15.74 2.61 -9.02
C VAL A 264 14.75 2.99 -7.95
N SER A 265 13.81 3.88 -8.31
CA SER A 265 12.56 4.07 -7.56
C SER A 265 11.39 3.44 -8.30
N LEU A 266 10.63 2.63 -7.58
CA LEU A 266 9.39 2.01 -8.08
C LEU A 266 8.16 2.91 -7.81
N GLY A 267 8.31 3.93 -6.95
CA GLY A 267 7.28 4.89 -6.53
C GLY A 267 6.13 4.23 -5.79
N GLY A 268 6.45 3.42 -4.77
CA GLY A 268 5.54 2.63 -3.96
C GLY A 268 5.61 1.13 -4.29
N THR A 269 4.47 0.45 -4.22
CA THR A 269 4.35 -0.96 -4.59
C THR A 269 4.75 -1.18 -6.04
N PHE A 270 5.52 -2.25 -6.29
CA PHE A 270 5.97 -2.60 -7.62
C PHE A 270 5.07 -3.64 -8.30
N SER A 271 5.14 -3.66 -9.62
CA SER A 271 4.63 -4.74 -10.48
C SER A 271 5.76 -5.67 -10.90
N ASP A 272 5.41 -6.92 -11.17
CA ASP A 272 6.38 -7.95 -11.56
C ASP A 272 7.16 -7.56 -12.84
N SER A 273 6.48 -6.88 -13.76
CA SER A 273 7.05 -6.46 -15.04
C SER A 273 8.07 -5.32 -14.91
N GLN A 274 7.96 -4.44 -13.91
CA GLN A 274 9.00 -3.44 -13.62
C GLN A 274 10.32 -4.13 -13.25
N ILE A 275 10.27 -5.00 -12.23
CA ILE A 275 11.46 -5.70 -11.73
C ILE A 275 12.07 -6.57 -12.83
N LYS A 276 11.26 -7.41 -13.50
CA LYS A 276 11.74 -8.29 -14.57
C LYS A 276 12.31 -7.52 -15.74
N GLY A 277 11.66 -6.43 -16.17
CA GLY A 277 12.14 -5.60 -17.28
C GLY A 277 13.49 -4.98 -16.98
N ILE A 278 13.66 -4.40 -15.79
CA ILE A 278 14.93 -3.80 -15.35
C ILE A 278 16.03 -4.85 -15.25
N MET A 279 15.76 -6.00 -14.63
CA MET A 279 16.78 -7.05 -14.48
C MET A 279 17.08 -7.79 -15.78
N THR A 280 16.16 -7.79 -16.75
CA THR A 280 16.45 -8.28 -18.12
C THR A 280 17.37 -7.31 -18.86
N HIS A 281 17.20 -6.01 -18.65
CA HIS A 281 18.07 -4.99 -19.24
C HIS A 281 19.48 -5.01 -18.65
N TYR A 282 19.62 -5.28 -17.35
CA TYR A 282 20.90 -5.42 -16.64
C TYR A 282 21.17 -6.90 -16.28
N PRO A 283 21.51 -7.77 -17.25
CA PRO A 283 21.49 -9.22 -17.08
C PRO A 283 22.55 -9.74 -16.08
N GLU A 284 23.67 -9.04 -15.95
CA GLU A 284 24.77 -9.43 -15.06
C GLU A 284 24.67 -8.79 -13.67
N ALA A 285 23.67 -7.95 -13.46
CA ALA A 285 23.53 -7.23 -12.21
C ALA A 285 22.90 -8.11 -11.13
N LYS A 286 23.27 -7.83 -9.87
CA LYS A 286 22.62 -8.33 -8.66
C LYS A 286 21.56 -7.33 -8.20
N ALA A 287 20.31 -7.77 -8.04
CA ALA A 287 19.26 -6.97 -7.43
C ALA A 287 19.53 -6.80 -5.92
N MET A 288 19.43 -5.56 -5.44
CA MET A 288 19.66 -5.18 -4.04
C MET A 288 18.37 -4.59 -3.45
N ASP A 289 17.86 -5.23 -2.39
CA ASP A 289 16.72 -4.73 -1.61
C ASP A 289 17.15 -3.55 -0.73
N CYS A 290 16.69 -2.36 -1.10
CA CYS A 290 16.81 -1.12 -0.34
C CYS A 290 15.43 -0.56 0.07
N PHE A 291 14.39 -1.40 0.14
CA PHE A 291 13.05 -0.99 0.58
C PHE A 291 13.03 -0.60 2.07
N ASP A 292 11.88 -0.11 2.53
CA ASP A 292 11.68 0.28 3.92
C ASP A 292 11.85 -0.91 4.88
N ASN A 293 12.18 -0.60 6.14
CA ASN A 293 12.29 -1.54 7.26
C ASN A 293 10.95 -1.90 7.89
N ASP A 294 9.86 -1.26 7.49
CA ASP A 294 8.54 -1.65 7.93
C ASP A 294 8.12 -3.00 7.33
N LEU A 295 7.00 -3.55 7.81
CA LEU A 295 6.54 -4.85 7.37
C LEU A 295 6.20 -4.88 5.87
N ALA A 296 5.72 -3.78 5.29
CA ALA A 296 5.38 -3.72 3.87
C ALA A 296 6.65 -3.75 3.02
N GLY A 297 7.67 -2.95 3.37
CA GLY A 297 8.97 -2.95 2.70
C GLY A 297 9.68 -4.31 2.79
N ARG A 298 9.62 -4.98 3.95
CA ARG A 298 10.12 -6.36 4.10
C ARG A 298 9.37 -7.37 3.22
N ILE A 299 8.04 -7.23 3.10
CA ILE A 299 7.23 -8.04 2.18
C ILE A 299 7.65 -7.78 0.73
N TYR A 300 7.95 -6.54 0.35
CA TYR A 300 8.47 -6.24 -0.99
C TYR A 300 9.80 -6.90 -1.26
N GLY A 301 10.73 -6.89 -0.29
CA GLY A 301 12.02 -7.59 -0.40
C GLY A 301 11.86 -9.08 -0.71
N ILE A 302 11.06 -9.80 0.10
CA ILE A 302 10.83 -11.24 -0.14
C ILE A 302 10.09 -11.53 -1.45
N ARG A 303 9.16 -10.67 -1.85
CA ARG A 303 8.43 -10.80 -3.12
C ARG A 303 9.37 -10.59 -4.31
N MET A 304 10.26 -9.60 -4.24
CA MET A 304 11.26 -9.33 -5.27
C MET A 304 12.21 -10.52 -5.42
N ALA A 305 12.74 -11.03 -4.30
CA ALA A 305 13.64 -12.19 -4.33
C ALA A 305 12.99 -13.41 -4.98
N ALA A 306 11.77 -13.76 -4.57
CA ALA A 306 11.06 -14.90 -5.15
C ALA A 306 10.66 -14.68 -6.62
N LEU A 307 10.28 -13.45 -6.99
CA LEU A 307 9.94 -13.10 -8.37
C LEU A 307 11.12 -13.36 -9.33
N LEU A 308 12.34 -12.99 -8.92
CA LEU A 308 13.56 -13.19 -9.71
C LEU A 308 13.97 -14.66 -9.82
N GLU A 309 13.51 -15.52 -8.91
CA GLU A 309 13.62 -16.98 -9.01
C GLU A 309 12.53 -17.64 -9.87
N GLY A 310 11.51 -16.88 -10.29
CA GLY A 310 10.30 -17.47 -10.86
C GLY A 310 9.46 -18.26 -9.84
N ILE A 311 9.63 -17.99 -8.54
CA ILE A 311 8.87 -18.63 -7.46
C ILE A 311 7.61 -17.83 -7.17
N ARG A 312 6.44 -18.47 -7.29
CA ARG A 312 5.16 -17.86 -6.92
C ARG A 312 4.95 -17.94 -5.40
N LEU A 313 4.98 -16.79 -4.72
CA LEU A 313 4.61 -16.66 -3.32
C LEU A 313 3.15 -16.23 -3.18
N ASN A 314 2.42 -16.87 -2.26
CA ASN A 314 1.21 -16.28 -1.68
C ASN A 314 1.55 -15.80 -0.27
N VAL A 315 1.29 -14.52 0.00
CA VAL A 315 1.64 -13.85 1.26
C VAL A 315 0.35 -13.42 1.95
N HIS A 316 0.13 -13.90 3.18
CA HIS A 316 -0.99 -13.50 4.03
C HIS A 316 -0.47 -12.91 5.33
N LYS A 317 -0.79 -11.64 5.59
CA LYS A 317 -0.38 -10.94 6.79
C LYS A 317 -1.34 -11.25 7.94
N GLU A 318 -0.78 -11.65 9.07
CA GLU A 318 -1.48 -11.78 10.36
C GLU A 318 -0.93 -10.74 11.35
N GLU A 319 -1.46 -10.75 12.58
CA GLU A 319 -1.10 -9.77 13.61
C GLU A 319 0.37 -9.88 14.04
N ASP A 320 0.86 -11.10 14.25
CA ASP A 320 2.19 -11.41 14.78
C ASP A 320 3.18 -11.96 13.73
N LYS A 321 2.67 -12.42 12.59
CA LYS A 321 3.47 -13.10 11.57
C LYS A 321 2.95 -12.91 10.15
N VAL A 322 3.77 -13.30 9.18
CA VAL A 322 3.42 -13.42 7.78
C VAL A 322 3.39 -14.90 7.39
N LYS A 323 2.21 -15.39 6.99
CA LYS A 323 2.06 -16.72 6.40
C LYS A 323 2.45 -16.68 4.93
N ILE A 324 3.34 -17.58 4.53
CA ILE A 324 3.86 -17.69 3.19
C ILE A 324 3.55 -19.10 2.67
N THR A 325 2.94 -19.16 1.49
CA THR A 325 2.67 -20.42 0.78
C THR A 325 3.44 -20.46 -0.54
N VAL A 326 4.16 -21.56 -0.77
CA VAL A 326 4.97 -21.80 -1.97
C VAL A 326 4.76 -23.25 -2.43
N GLY A 327 3.96 -23.44 -3.49
CA GLY A 327 3.49 -24.78 -3.84
C GLY A 327 2.77 -25.42 -2.65
N ASP A 328 3.21 -26.60 -2.24
CA ASP A 328 2.65 -27.33 -1.09
C ASP A 328 3.25 -26.93 0.27
N LYS A 329 4.28 -26.08 0.29
CA LYS A 329 4.90 -25.61 1.54
C LYS A 329 4.11 -24.44 2.11
N ASN A 330 3.78 -24.51 3.39
CA ASN A 330 3.18 -23.42 4.16
C ASN A 330 3.98 -23.21 5.44
N PHE A 331 4.41 -21.97 5.70
CA PHE A 331 5.15 -21.59 6.90
C PHE A 331 4.83 -20.15 7.29
N GLY A 332 4.96 -19.84 8.57
CA GLY A 332 4.81 -18.49 9.10
C GLY A 332 6.14 -17.94 9.56
N ILE A 333 6.46 -16.70 9.18
CA ILE A 333 7.63 -15.97 9.67
C ILE A 333 7.15 -14.83 10.58
N PRO A 334 7.61 -14.74 11.84
CA PRO A 334 7.29 -13.61 12.72
C PRO A 334 7.61 -12.26 12.05
N ASN A 335 6.75 -11.25 12.24
CA ASN A 335 6.87 -9.96 11.55
C ASN A 335 8.25 -9.32 11.72
N GLU A 336 8.82 -9.42 12.93
CA GLU A 336 10.13 -8.85 13.27
C GLU A 336 11.31 -9.56 12.60
N GLN A 337 11.13 -10.84 12.23
CA GLN A 337 12.17 -11.68 11.62
C GLN A 337 12.08 -11.72 10.09
N LEU A 338 10.99 -11.21 9.52
CA LEU A 338 10.75 -11.26 8.07
C LEU A 338 11.89 -10.58 7.30
N SER A 339 12.59 -11.38 6.49
CA SER A 339 13.70 -10.95 5.65
C SER A 339 13.92 -11.97 4.52
N ILE A 340 14.66 -11.58 3.47
CA ILE A 340 15.07 -12.51 2.42
C ILE A 340 15.97 -13.60 3.03
N ARG A 341 16.85 -13.24 3.97
CA ARG A 341 17.65 -14.21 4.72
C ARG A 341 16.80 -15.26 5.44
N GLU A 342 15.71 -14.86 6.09
CA GLU A 342 14.83 -15.81 6.78
C GLU A 342 14.08 -16.69 5.79
N LEU A 343 13.58 -16.11 4.70
CA LEU A 343 12.90 -16.84 3.63
C LEU A 343 13.77 -17.98 3.06
N ARG A 344 15.08 -17.75 2.88
CA ARG A 344 16.05 -18.73 2.37
C ARG A 344 16.18 -20.00 3.22
N LYS A 345 15.79 -19.95 4.50
CA LYS A 345 15.79 -21.13 5.36
C LYS A 345 14.64 -22.09 5.02
N HIS A 346 13.58 -21.59 4.38
CA HIS A 346 12.37 -22.36 4.08
C HIS A 346 12.29 -22.79 2.60
N ILE A 347 12.82 -21.97 1.69
CA ILE A 347 12.80 -22.21 0.24
C ILE A 347 14.18 -21.95 -0.38
N HIS A 348 14.47 -22.67 -1.47
CA HIS A 348 15.70 -22.49 -2.23
C HIS A 348 15.58 -21.31 -3.19
N ILE A 349 16.55 -20.38 -3.14
CA ILE A 349 16.64 -19.16 -3.94
C ILE A 349 18.06 -19.14 -4.54
N ARG A 350 18.19 -19.27 -5.87
CA ARG A 350 19.45 -19.35 -6.63
C ARG A 350 20.07 -17.99 -6.89
N TYR A 351 19.29 -17.08 -7.49
CA TYR A 351 19.55 -15.67 -7.65
C TYR A 351 19.71 -15.02 -6.27
N ASN A 352 20.96 -14.74 -5.91
CA ASN A 352 21.29 -14.12 -4.65
C ASN A 352 20.88 -12.65 -4.70
N THR A 353 19.60 -12.34 -4.47
CA THR A 353 19.15 -10.97 -4.18
C THR A 353 19.89 -10.50 -2.93
N GLY A 354 20.59 -9.37 -2.99
CA GLY A 354 21.24 -8.79 -1.83
C GLY A 354 20.26 -7.99 -0.98
N GLU A 355 20.59 -7.79 0.29
CA GLU A 355 19.85 -6.91 1.20
C GLU A 355 20.79 -5.79 1.65
N TRP A 356 20.37 -4.54 1.47
CA TRP A 356 21.01 -3.39 2.09
C TRP A 356 19.92 -2.49 2.64
N LYS A 357 19.68 -2.63 3.94
CA LYS A 357 18.61 -1.96 4.66
C LYS A 357 19.14 -0.79 5.47
N ALA A 358 18.28 0.19 5.73
CA ALA A 358 18.55 1.21 6.74
C ALA A 358 18.81 0.54 8.10
N ALA A 359 19.52 1.22 9.00
CA ALA A 359 19.75 0.71 10.35
C ALA A 359 18.41 0.42 11.05
N ALA A 360 18.38 -0.61 11.90
CA ALA A 360 17.14 -1.22 12.39
C ALA A 360 16.22 -0.27 13.18
N ASN A 361 16.78 0.81 13.72
CA ASN A 361 16.07 1.87 14.43
C ASN A 361 15.49 2.95 13.50
N TYR A 362 15.61 2.83 12.18
CA TYR A 362 15.06 3.75 11.20
C TYR A 362 14.07 3.04 10.28
N LYS A 363 12.99 3.74 9.91
CA LYS A 363 11.94 3.20 9.04
C LYS A 363 12.46 3.05 7.62
N ASP A 364 13.15 4.05 7.10
CA ASP A 364 13.66 4.11 5.73
C ASP A 364 14.99 4.87 5.67
N TRP A 365 15.59 4.93 4.47
CA TRP A 365 16.87 5.60 4.25
C TRP A 365 16.77 7.11 4.44
N ASN A 366 15.63 7.72 4.13
CA ASN A 366 15.46 9.15 4.31
C ASN A 366 15.41 9.53 5.80
N ASP A 367 14.69 8.75 6.61
CA ASP A 367 14.65 8.88 8.06
C ASP A 367 16.05 8.68 8.69
N GLN A 368 16.81 7.69 8.21
CA GLN A 368 18.19 7.50 8.65
C GLN A 368 19.07 8.71 8.33
N LEU A 369 18.98 9.25 7.11
CA LEU A 369 19.75 10.42 6.71
C LEU A 369 19.42 11.64 7.57
N MET A 370 18.15 11.80 7.96
CA MET A 370 17.69 12.89 8.82
C MET A 370 17.88 12.62 10.32
N GLY A 371 18.38 11.45 10.72
CA GLY A 371 18.50 11.06 12.13
C GLY A 371 17.15 10.83 12.84
N LYS A 372 16.06 10.60 12.11
CA LYS A 372 14.71 10.37 12.65
C LYS A 372 14.48 8.90 12.96
N GLN A 373 14.81 8.51 14.19
CA GLN A 373 14.57 7.13 14.63
C GLN A 373 13.08 6.82 14.68
N MET A 374 12.73 5.55 14.45
CA MET A 374 11.40 5.02 14.69
C MET A 374 11.09 5.24 16.17
N GLU A 375 10.06 6.04 16.45
CA GLU A 375 9.53 6.14 17.80
C GLU A 375 9.07 4.73 18.20
N VAL A 376 9.55 4.24 19.34
CA VAL A 376 8.93 3.09 20.00
C VAL A 376 7.53 3.56 20.33
N VAL A 377 6.56 3.20 19.50
CA VAL A 377 5.16 3.46 19.78
C VAL A 377 4.83 2.62 21.00
N ALA A 378 5.02 3.19 22.19
CA ALA A 378 4.36 2.74 23.39
C ALA A 378 2.88 2.76 23.03
N VAL A 379 2.26 1.57 22.97
CA VAL A 379 0.89 1.31 22.52
C VAL A 379 0.00 2.52 22.77
N GLU A 380 -0.17 3.38 21.75
CA GLU A 380 -0.99 4.58 21.90
C GLU A 380 -2.43 4.10 22.02
N ASN A 381 -2.92 4.07 23.26
CA ASN A 381 -4.33 3.86 23.54
C ASN A 381 -5.12 4.88 22.71
N LYS A 382 -6.17 4.41 22.02
CA LYS A 382 -7.01 5.12 21.01
C LYS A 382 -7.39 6.57 21.38
N PHE A 383 -7.39 6.89 22.67
CA PHE A 383 -7.64 8.21 23.25
C PHE A 383 -6.53 9.24 23.04
N ALA A 384 -5.25 8.84 22.94
CA ALA A 384 -4.12 9.74 22.69
C ALA A 384 -4.08 10.19 21.23
N ARG A 385 -4.24 9.24 20.30
CA ARG A 385 -4.36 9.49 18.86
C ARG A 385 -5.51 10.45 18.49
N ASN A 386 -6.67 10.28 19.12
CA ASN A 386 -7.81 11.18 18.90
C ASN A 386 -7.61 12.59 19.48
N ARG A 387 -6.86 12.72 20.59
CA ARG A 387 -6.46 14.02 21.15
C ARG A 387 -5.46 14.74 20.24
N ASN A 388 -4.43 14.04 19.77
CA ASN A 388 -3.45 14.61 18.84
C ASN A 388 -4.10 15.04 17.51
N LEU A 389 -5.13 14.32 17.04
CA LEU A 389 -5.92 14.72 15.86
C LEU A 389 -6.84 15.91 16.12
N ALA A 390 -7.33 16.10 17.34
CA ALA A 390 -8.11 17.26 17.74
C ALA A 390 -7.21 18.50 17.88
N ASP A 391 -6.07 18.37 18.55
CA ASP A 391 -5.09 19.46 18.74
C ASP A 391 -4.52 19.96 17.41
N ARG A 392 -4.31 19.07 16.43
CA ARG A 392 -3.87 19.47 15.07
C ARG A 392 -4.98 20.13 14.24
N ARG A 393 -6.26 19.92 14.58
CA ARG A 393 -7.39 20.61 13.95
C ARG A 393 -7.63 22.00 14.55
N GLU A 394 -7.36 22.17 15.85
CA GLU A 394 -7.48 23.47 16.53
C GLU A 394 -6.35 24.44 16.16
N LYS A 395 -5.13 23.94 15.95
CA LYS A 395 -3.98 24.83 15.75
C LYS A 395 -3.91 25.54 14.39
N GLY A 396 -4.70 25.12 13.40
CA GLY A 396 -4.66 25.70 12.05
C GLY A 396 -3.28 25.56 11.37
N VAL A 397 -3.22 25.70 10.05
CA VAL A 397 -1.94 25.81 9.35
C VAL A 397 -1.49 27.26 9.46
N ALA A 398 -0.46 27.53 10.27
CA ALA A 398 0.24 28.80 10.21
C ALA A 398 1.07 28.82 8.90
N LEU A 399 0.90 29.89 8.13
CA LEU A 399 1.56 30.15 6.84
C LEU A 399 3.10 30.16 6.94
#